data_AF-A0A817ZXP5-F1
#
_entry.id   AF-A0A817ZXP5-F1
#
_cell.length_a   1.000
_cell.length_b   1.000
_cell.length_c   1.000
_cell.angle_alpha   90.00
_cell.angle_beta   90.00
_cell.angle_gamma   90.00
#
_symmetry.space_group_name_H-M   'P 1'
#
loop_
_entity.id
_entity.type
_entity.pdbx_description
1 polymer ?
#
loop_
_entity_poly.entity_id
_entity_poly.type
_entity_poly.pdbx_seq_one_letter_code
_entity_poly.pdbx_strand_id
1 'polypeptide(L)'
;MIFFLGYKPPTRRTAQRQLKRLCNNHTRWLVAELKRIDTLAVTTDLWSDKKMNSYMCLTGHYINSDSKLQSKVLSFTAFPERHTGGQISYTIKKELKRLQFYDKTHTITCDGAANIKKSFESLKPKRVHCLGHKLHLIVCNAL
;
A
#
# COMPACT_ATOMS: atom_id res chain seq x y z
N MET A 1 17.95 -0.33 -34.88
CA MET A 1 17.35 0.49 -33.81
C MET A 1 16.65 1.66 -34.48
N ILE A 2 15.33 1.57 -34.70
CA ILE A 2 14.56 2.61 -35.40
C ILE A 2 14.20 3.69 -34.38
N PHE A 3 14.86 4.84 -34.45
CA PHE A 3 14.36 6.06 -33.82
C PHE A 3 13.09 6.48 -34.56
N PHE A 4 11.96 6.61 -33.86
CA PHE A 4 10.73 7.19 -34.41
C PHE A 4 10.98 8.67 -34.75
N LEU A 5 11.45 8.93 -35.98
CA LEU A 5 11.65 10.27 -36.54
C LEU A 5 10.29 11.00 -36.56
N GLY A 6 10.11 11.96 -35.65
CA GLY A 6 8.90 12.80 -35.58
C GLY A 6 8.11 12.73 -34.27
N TYR A 7 8.45 11.84 -33.33
CA TYR A 7 7.79 11.85 -32.02
C TYR A 7 8.17 13.09 -31.21
N LYS A 8 7.19 13.94 -30.90
CA LYS A 8 7.33 15.02 -29.92
C LYS A 8 6.82 14.54 -28.57
N PRO A 9 7.67 14.41 -27.53
CA PRO A 9 7.23 13.98 -26.22
C PRO A 9 6.19 14.97 -25.66
N PRO A 10 5.18 14.48 -24.92
CA PRO A 10 4.18 15.34 -24.31
C PRO A 10 4.84 16.29 -23.30
N THR A 11 4.29 17.51 -23.20
CA THR A 11 4.74 18.45 -22.17
C THR A 11 4.48 17.88 -20.77
N ARG A 12 5.24 18.33 -19.76
CA ARG A 12 5.04 17.96 -18.34
C ARG A 12 3.57 18.08 -17.92
N ARG A 13 2.90 19.17 -18.32
CA ARG A 13 1.47 19.40 -18.03
C ARG A 13 0.57 18.32 -18.65
N THR A 14 0.84 17.96 -19.90
CA THR A 14 0.08 16.93 -20.62
C THR A 14 0.30 15.55 -20.00
N ALA A 15 1.56 15.18 -19.73
CA ALA A 15 1.90 13.92 -19.08
C ALA A 15 1.28 13.81 -17.68
N GLN A 16 1.35 14.87 -16.87
CA GLN A 16 0.74 14.90 -15.53
C GLN A 16 -0.79 14.74 -15.60
N ARG A 17 -1.44 15.43 -16.53
CA ARG A 17 -2.89 15.29 -16.74
C ARG A 17 -3.27 13.87 -17.15
N GLN A 18 -2.51 13.28 -18.08
CA GLN A 18 -2.72 11.89 -18.51
C GLN A 18 -2.51 10.90 -17.37
N LEU A 19 -1.44 11.05 -16.58
CA LEU A 19 -1.17 10.20 -15.43
C LEU A 19 -2.27 10.29 -14.38
N LYS A 20 -2.74 11.50 -14.04
CA LYS A 20 -3.89 11.68 -13.14
C LYS A 20 -5.15 10.96 -13.66
N ARG A 21 -5.42 11.06 -14.97
CA ARG A 21 -6.55 10.35 -15.60
C ARG A 21 -6.39 8.84 -15.47
N LEU A 22 -5.21 8.30 -15.76
CA LEU A 22 -4.90 6.87 -15.65
C LEU A 22 -5.06 6.39 -14.21
N CYS A 23 -4.50 7.09 -13.22
CA CYS A 23 -4.66 6.76 -11.81
C CYS A 23 -6.14 6.79 -11.39
N ASN A 24 -6.90 7.81 -11.79
CA ASN A 24 -8.33 7.90 -11.44
C ASN A 24 -9.17 6.78 -12.08
N ASN A 25 -8.83 6.39 -13.31
CA ASN A 25 -9.47 5.25 -13.98
C ASN A 25 -9.11 3.94 -13.28
N HIS A 26 -7.83 3.74 -12.95
CA HIS A 26 -7.34 2.56 -12.26
C HIS A 26 -7.96 2.42 -10.87
N THR A 27 -8.04 3.50 -10.08
CA THR A 27 -8.68 3.50 -8.76
C THR A 27 -10.17 3.13 -8.86
N ARG A 28 -10.89 3.66 -9.86
CA ARG A 28 -12.31 3.30 -10.06
C ARG A 28 -12.47 1.82 -10.41
N TRP A 29 -11.63 1.32 -11.32
CA TRP A 29 -11.61 -0.10 -11.67
C TRP A 29 -11.28 -0.97 -10.45
N LEU A 30 -10.26 -0.60 -9.67
CA LEU A 30 -9.83 -1.33 -8.48
C LEU A 30 -10.94 -1.39 -7.43
N VAL A 31 -11.63 -0.27 -7.16
CA VAL A 31 -12.76 -0.26 -6.23
C VAL A 31 -13.91 -1.15 -6.75
N ALA A 32 -14.19 -1.14 -8.05
CA ALA A 32 -15.21 -2.01 -8.63
C ALA A 32 -14.84 -3.50 -8.49
N GLU A 33 -13.57 -3.84 -8.71
CA GLU A 33 -13.05 -5.21 -8.54
C GLU A 33 -13.13 -5.65 -7.07
N LEU A 34 -12.66 -4.81 -6.14
CA LEU A 34 -12.65 -5.10 -4.71
C LEU A 34 -14.07 -5.16 -4.09
N LYS A 35 -15.09 -4.66 -4.78
CA LYS A 35 -16.49 -4.87 -4.36
C LYS A 35 -16.93 -6.32 -4.54
N ARG A 36 -16.34 -7.05 -5.50
CA ARG A 36 -16.71 -8.43 -5.87
C ARG A 36 -16.02 -9.49 -5.02
N ILE A 37 -15.04 -9.12 -4.22
CA ILE A 37 -14.34 -10.02 -3.30
C ILE A 37 -14.95 -9.93 -1.89
N ASP A 38 -14.90 -11.03 -1.14
CA ASP A 38 -15.37 -11.06 0.24
C ASP A 38 -14.27 -10.73 1.25
N THR A 39 -13.03 -11.15 0.95
CA THR A 39 -11.91 -11.05 1.88
C THR A 39 -10.70 -10.38 1.24
N LEU A 40 -10.01 -9.57 2.03
CA LEU A 40 -8.80 -8.86 1.63
C LEU A 40 -7.71 -9.07 2.69
N ALA A 41 -6.53 -9.48 2.26
CA ALA A 41 -5.31 -9.37 3.05
C ALA A 41 -4.53 -8.15 2.57
N VAL A 42 -3.90 -7.42 3.48
CA VAL A 42 -3.10 -6.24 3.13
C VAL A 42 -1.67 -6.44 3.60
N THR A 43 -0.71 -5.93 2.86
CA THR A 43 0.64 -5.66 3.35
C THR A 43 0.83 -4.16 3.46
N THR A 44 1.49 -3.71 4.51
CA THR A 44 1.91 -2.31 4.66
C THR A 44 3.41 -2.25 4.80
N ASP A 45 4.01 -1.33 4.07
CA ASP A 45 5.40 -0.95 4.20
C ASP A 45 5.49 0.53 4.56
N LEU A 46 6.33 0.85 5.54
CA LEU A 46 6.55 2.20 6.05
C LEU A 46 8.05 2.45 6.10
N TRP A 47 8.55 3.31 5.23
CA TRP A 47 9.97 3.59 5.12
C TRP A 47 10.21 5.08 5.00
N SER A 48 11.44 5.48 5.32
CA SER A 48 11.95 6.83 5.09
C SER A 48 13.02 6.78 4.01
N ASP A 49 13.01 7.74 3.09
CA ASP A 49 14.11 7.92 2.13
C ASP A 49 15.35 8.51 2.82
N LYS A 50 16.44 8.66 2.05
CA LYS A 50 17.69 9.25 2.56
C LYS A 50 17.58 10.72 2.99
N LYS A 51 16.50 11.40 2.61
CA LYS A 51 16.20 12.79 2.97
C LYS A 51 15.18 12.86 4.12
N MET A 52 14.91 11.74 4.79
CA MET A 52 13.94 11.62 5.88
C MET A 52 12.49 11.92 5.44
N ASN A 53 12.18 11.81 4.14
CA ASN A 53 10.80 11.80 3.69
C ASN A 53 10.24 10.40 3.92
N SER A 54 9.14 10.33 4.67
CA SER A 54 8.50 9.07 4.98
C SER A 54 7.31 8.78 4.07
N TYR A 55 7.11 7.49 3.80
CA TYR A 55 6.07 6.99 2.90
C TYR A 55 5.41 5.75 3.48
N MET A 56 4.11 5.62 3.23
CA MET A 56 3.34 4.42 3.53
C MET A 56 2.75 3.86 2.23
N CYS A 57 2.96 2.57 2.00
CA CYS A 57 2.33 1.84 0.91
C CYS A 57 1.43 0.75 1.47
N LEU A 58 0.19 0.69 0.99
CA LEU A 58 -0.75 -0.39 1.26
C LEU A 58 -0.94 -1.20 -0.02
N THR A 59 -0.61 -2.50 0.04
CA THR A 59 -0.84 -3.43 -1.06
C THR A 59 -1.90 -4.46 -0.65
N GLY A 60 -2.93 -4.60 -1.45
CA GLY A 60 -4.02 -5.54 -1.24
C GLY A 60 -3.77 -6.85 -1.99
N HIS A 61 -4.09 -7.94 -1.33
CA HIS A 61 -3.96 -9.31 -1.79
C HIS A 61 -5.32 -10.01 -1.68
N TYR A 62 -5.81 -10.52 -2.80
CA TYR A 62 -7.12 -11.15 -2.90
C TYR A 62 -7.15 -12.19 -4.02
N ILE A 63 -8.13 -13.09 -3.96
CA ILE A 63 -8.41 -14.03 -5.05
C ILE A 63 -9.53 -13.42 -5.89
N ASN A 64 -9.33 -13.30 -7.20
CA ASN A 64 -10.35 -12.77 -8.10
C ASN A 64 -11.36 -13.86 -8.53
N SER A 65 -12.32 -13.51 -9.38
CA SER A 65 -13.34 -14.44 -9.89
C SER A 65 -12.78 -15.64 -10.66
N ASP A 66 -11.55 -15.54 -11.17
CA ASP A 66 -10.88 -16.60 -11.92
C ASP A 66 -10.01 -17.49 -11.00
N SER A 67 -10.20 -17.39 -9.69
CA SER A 67 -9.41 -18.10 -8.67
C SER A 67 -7.91 -17.80 -8.72
N LYS A 68 -7.53 -16.60 -9.19
CA LYS A 68 -6.13 -16.17 -9.26
C LYS A 68 -5.80 -15.17 -8.17
N LEU A 69 -4.67 -15.38 -7.51
CA LEU A 69 -4.11 -14.42 -6.55
C LEU A 69 -3.72 -13.13 -7.28
N GLN A 70 -4.27 -12.02 -6.80
CA GLN A 70 -3.95 -10.67 -7.24
C GLN A 70 -3.21 -9.93 -6.14
N SER A 71 -2.26 -9.09 -6.54
CA SER A 71 -1.56 -8.14 -5.67
C SER A 71 -1.63 -6.76 -6.31
N LYS A 72 -2.24 -5.79 -5.64
CA LYS A 72 -2.46 -4.42 -6.17
C LYS A 72 -2.16 -3.37 -5.12
N VAL A 73 -1.46 -2.31 -5.51
CA VAL A 73 -1.29 -1.13 -4.64
C VAL A 73 -2.64 -0.46 -4.46
N LEU A 74 -3.09 -0.38 -3.21
CA LEU A 74 -4.35 0.26 -2.81
C LEU A 74 -4.13 1.75 -2.55
N SER A 75 -3.03 2.08 -1.88
CA SER A 75 -2.66 3.45 -1.56
C SER A 75 -1.15 3.59 -1.43
N PHE A 76 -0.64 4.72 -1.89
CA PHE A 76 0.74 5.14 -1.71
C PHE A 76 0.70 6.61 -1.27
N THR A 77 1.11 6.88 -0.04
CA THR A 77 0.96 8.19 0.58
C THR A 77 2.27 8.65 1.20
N ALA A 78 2.60 9.93 1.02
CA ALA A 78 3.57 10.58 1.88
C ALA A 78 3.06 10.55 3.33
N PHE A 79 3.96 10.29 4.26
CA PHE A 79 3.68 10.18 5.69
C PHE A 79 4.58 11.16 6.44
N PRO A 80 4.39 12.49 6.29
CA PRO A 80 5.27 13.49 6.90
C PRO A 80 5.17 13.54 8.42
N GLU A 81 4.10 12.97 8.97
CA GLU A 81 3.81 12.96 10.40
C GLU A 81 4.79 12.07 11.17
N ARG A 82 4.88 12.31 12.48
CA ARG A 82 5.63 11.41 13.36
C ARG A 82 5.05 9.99 13.26
N HIS A 83 5.93 9.00 13.16
CA HIS A 83 5.58 7.57 13.05
C HIS A 83 5.03 7.00 14.36
N THR A 84 4.04 7.64 14.97
CA THR A 84 3.37 7.16 16.17
C THR A 84 2.37 6.08 15.82
N GLY A 85 2.10 5.15 16.74
CA GLY A 85 1.10 4.10 16.51
C GLY A 85 -0.28 4.65 16.18
N GLY A 86 -0.70 5.75 16.82
CA GLY A 86 -1.97 6.42 16.55
C GLY A 86 -2.06 7.01 15.14
N GLN A 87 -0.98 7.63 14.64
CA GLN A 87 -0.99 8.20 13.29
C GLN A 87 -0.96 7.12 12.21
N ILE A 88 -0.23 6.04 12.45
CA ILE A 88 -0.18 4.87 11.56
C ILE A 88 -1.57 4.23 11.47
N SER A 89 -2.22 3.98 12.61
CA SER A 89 -3.56 3.37 12.64
C SER A 89 -4.60 4.26 11.96
N TYR A 90 -4.56 5.57 12.22
CA TYR A 90 -5.42 6.55 11.56
C TYR A 90 -5.25 6.52 10.05
N THR A 91 -4.01 6.55 9.56
CA THR A 91 -3.72 6.60 8.12
C THR A 91 -4.14 5.32 7.41
N ILE A 92 -3.81 4.15 7.97
CA ILE A 92 -4.26 2.85 7.45
C ILE A 92 -5.79 2.83 7.37
N LYS A 93 -6.48 3.15 8.47
CA LYS A 93 -7.94 3.15 8.54
C LYS A 93 -8.56 4.14 7.56
N LYS A 94 -8.00 5.35 7.44
CA LYS A 94 -8.45 6.39 6.50
C LYS A 94 -8.36 5.89 5.05
N GLU A 95 -7.22 5.35 4.64
CA GLU A 95 -7.01 4.90 3.26
C GLU A 95 -7.89 3.68 2.91
N LEU A 96 -7.98 2.70 3.81
CA LEU A 96 -8.86 1.53 3.60
C LEU A 96 -10.35 1.92 3.61
N LYS A 97 -10.77 2.89 4.43
CA LYS A 97 -12.15 3.41 4.45
C LYS A 97 -12.46 4.26 3.22
N ARG A 98 -11.53 5.09 2.75
CA ARG A 98 -11.67 5.89 1.51
C ARG A 98 -12.04 5.01 0.33
N LEU A 99 -11.54 3.78 0.32
CA LEU A 99 -11.78 2.81 -0.74
C LEU A 99 -12.87 1.77 -0.38
N GLN A 100 -13.53 1.91 0.77
CA GLN A 100 -14.69 1.12 1.23
C GLN A 100 -14.41 -0.35 1.53
N PHE A 101 -13.21 -0.71 1.99
CA PHE A 101 -12.84 -2.11 2.25
C PHE A 101 -12.11 -2.35 3.58
N TYR A 102 -12.13 -1.37 4.48
CA TYR A 102 -11.64 -1.56 5.84
C TYR A 102 -12.31 -2.77 6.51
N ASP A 103 -13.63 -2.93 6.36
CA ASP A 103 -14.37 -4.03 7.00
C ASP A 103 -14.15 -5.40 6.36
N LYS A 104 -13.72 -5.44 5.09
CA LYS A 104 -13.33 -6.67 4.37
C LYS A 104 -11.86 -7.07 4.62
N THR A 105 -11.09 -6.20 5.27
CA THR A 105 -9.66 -6.45 5.54
C THR A 105 -9.53 -7.34 6.77
N HIS A 106 -9.10 -8.58 6.58
CA HIS A 106 -8.93 -9.54 7.69
C HIS A 106 -7.55 -9.43 8.35
N THR A 107 -6.51 -9.26 7.54
CA THR A 107 -5.13 -9.24 8.00
C THR A 107 -4.36 -8.08 7.40
N ILE A 108 -3.41 -7.56 8.17
CA ILE A 108 -2.39 -6.65 7.66
C ILE A 108 -1.03 -7.21 8.06
N THR A 109 -0.21 -7.51 7.06
CA THR A 109 1.19 -7.91 7.23
C THR A 109 2.07 -6.68 7.25
N CYS A 110 2.92 -6.55 8.26
CA CYS A 110 3.77 -5.38 8.48
C CYS A 110 5.10 -5.77 9.14
N ASP A 111 6.06 -4.86 9.17
CA ASP A 111 7.29 -5.07 9.94
C ASP A 111 7.05 -5.13 11.47
N GLY A 112 8.13 -5.37 12.20
CA GLY A 112 8.14 -5.56 13.65
C GLY A 112 8.34 -4.29 14.47
N ALA A 113 8.34 -3.11 13.86
CA ALA A 113 8.61 -1.84 14.54
C ALA A 113 7.62 -1.59 15.67
N ALA A 114 8.11 -1.02 16.78
CA ALA A 114 7.32 -0.83 18.00
C ALA A 114 6.06 0.02 17.75
N ASN A 115 6.17 1.07 16.94
CA ASN A 115 5.03 1.95 16.65
C ASN A 115 4.02 1.29 15.71
N ILE A 116 4.47 0.48 14.75
CA ILE A 116 3.56 -0.33 13.94
C ILE A 116 2.81 -1.30 14.84
N LYS A 117 3.48 -2.03 15.74
CA LYS A 117 2.82 -2.93 16.70
C LYS A 117 1.74 -2.20 17.52
N LYS A 118 2.06 -1.03 18.09
CA LYS A 118 1.11 -0.20 18.85
C LYS A 118 -0.10 0.23 18.01
N SER A 119 0.08 0.48 16.71
CA SER A 119 -1.03 0.88 15.83
C SER A 119 -2.17 -0.15 15.78
N PHE A 120 -1.85 -1.43 15.98
CA PHE A 120 -2.83 -2.52 15.94
C PHE A 120 -3.69 -2.65 17.19
N GLU A 121 -3.42 -1.88 18.25
CA GLU A 121 -4.32 -1.78 19.41
C GLU A 121 -5.65 -1.10 19.03
N SER A 122 -5.66 -0.27 17.98
CA SER A 122 -6.85 0.46 17.50
C SER A 122 -7.39 -0.03 16.16
N LEU A 123 -6.71 -0.97 15.50
CA LEU A 123 -7.11 -1.53 14.20
C LEU A 123 -7.88 -2.84 14.40
N LYS A 124 -8.94 -3.04 13.62
CA LYS A 124 -9.73 -4.28 13.60
C LYS A 124 -9.01 -5.44 12.89
N PRO A 125 -8.33 -5.22 11.74
CA PRO A 125 -7.60 -6.29 11.06
C PRO A 125 -6.49 -6.90 11.93
N LYS A 126 -6.31 -8.22 11.84
CA LYS A 126 -5.26 -8.93 12.59
C LYS A 126 -3.88 -8.61 12.04
N ARG A 127 -2.95 -8.26 12.92
CA ARG A 127 -1.54 -8.07 12.57
C ARG A 127 -0.87 -9.40 12.23
N VAL A 128 -0.17 -9.45 11.11
CA VAL A 128 0.75 -10.52 10.74
C VAL A 128 2.16 -9.93 10.67
N HIS A 129 3.13 -10.57 11.32
CA HIS A 129 4.50 -10.09 11.27
C HIS A 129 5.16 -10.54 9.96
N CYS A 130 5.79 -9.60 9.25
CA CYS A 130 6.54 -9.87 8.04
C CYS A 130 7.63 -10.93 8.30
N LEU A 131 7.53 -12.06 7.60
CA LEU A 131 8.49 -13.15 7.72
C LEU A 131 9.89 -12.71 7.29
N GLY A 132 10.00 -11.96 6.19
CA GLY A 132 11.29 -11.46 5.68
C GLY A 132 12.01 -10.59 6.71
N HIS A 133 11.29 -9.68 7.36
CA HIS A 133 11.87 -8.85 8.43
C HIS A 133 12.28 -9.71 9.64
N LYS A 134 11.47 -10.70 10.02
CA LYS A 134 11.80 -11.61 11.12
C LYS A 134 13.05 -12.44 10.83
N LEU A 135 13.20 -12.95 9.62
CA LEU A 135 14.40 -13.68 9.19
C LEU A 135 15.63 -12.77 9.20
N HIS A 136 15.51 -11.55 8.69
CA HIS A 136 16.58 -10.56 8.73
C HIS A 136 17.05 -10.29 10.17
N LEU A 137 16.12 -10.08 11.11
CA LEU A 137 16.46 -9.89 12.52
C LEU A 137 17.16 -11.10 13.14
N ILE A 138 16.77 -12.33 12.78
CA ILE A 138 17.44 -13.55 13.26
C ILE A 138 18.90 -13.56 12.80
N VAL A 139 19.15 -13.29 11.50
CA VAL A 139 20.51 -13.25 10.96
C VAL A 139 21.33 -12.14 11.60
N CYS A 140 20.79 -10.93 11.70
CA CYS A 140 21.51 -9.78 12.29
C CYS A 140 21.79 -9.93 13.79
N ASN A 141 20.98 -10.68 14.53
CA ASN A 141 21.21 -10.92 15.95
C ASN A 141 22.14 -12.13 16.21
N ALA A 142 22.42 -12.95 15.20
CA ALA A 142 23.28 -14.13 15.30
C ALA A 142 24.73 -13.86 14.85
N LEU A 143 24.95 -12.76 14.11
CA LEU A 143 26.26 -12.25 13.72
C LEU A 143 26.73 -11.18 14.72
#